data_AF-A0A2D9B7F7-F1
#
_entry.id   AF-A0A2D9B7F7-F1
#
_cell.length_a   1.000
_cell.length_b   1.000
_cell.length_c   1.000
_cell.angle_alpha   90.00
_cell.angle_beta   90.00
_cell.angle_gamma   90.00
#
_symmetry.space_group_name_H-M   'P 1'
#
loop_
_entity.id
_entity.type
_entity.pdbx_description
1 polymer ?
#
loop_
_entity_poly.entity_id
_entity_poly.type
_entity_poly.pdbx_seq_one_letter_code
_entity_poly.pdbx_strand_id
1 'polypeptide(L)'
;MIITKTLEEIELMRESALVVSKTLGMLAKEVKPGVTTNYLDKIAEAYIRDEHQAIPGFKGLYDCPSTLLCSVNEAVVHGLPTDRPLEEGDIVAIDCGAIKNEFYGDHAYTFEVGEVAAEVKKLLKVTKESLYVGIREFKHGNRVGDIGYAIQNYCESFSYGVVRELVGHGLGKKLHEDPEVPNYGRRGRGKKL
;
A
#
# COMPACT_ATOMS: atom_id res chain seq x y z
N MET A 1 20.60 -6.66 -4.52
CA MET A 1 21.47 -6.27 -3.39
C MET A 1 20.68 -5.27 -2.55
N ILE A 2 20.64 -5.43 -1.23
CA ILE A 2 19.93 -4.47 -0.34
C ILE A 2 20.75 -3.18 -0.28
N ILE A 3 20.10 -2.04 -0.53
CA ILE A 3 20.75 -0.72 -0.56
C ILE A 3 20.53 -0.03 0.79
N THR A 4 21.61 0.21 1.53
CA THR A 4 21.56 1.01 2.75
C THR A 4 21.48 2.49 2.40
N LYS A 5 20.45 3.18 2.90
CA LYS A 5 20.25 4.61 2.69
C LYS A 5 21.04 5.43 3.72
N THR A 6 21.55 6.59 3.30
CA THR A 6 22.12 7.57 4.23
C THR A 6 21.01 8.23 5.07
N LEU A 7 21.39 8.91 6.16
CA LEU A 7 20.41 9.68 6.95
C LEU A 7 19.69 10.73 6.10
N GLU A 8 20.40 11.41 5.21
CA GLU A 8 19.82 12.39 4.29
C GLU A 8 18.82 11.75 3.33
N GLU A 9 19.17 10.60 2.72
CA GLU A 9 18.26 9.88 1.83
C GLU A 9 17.00 9.40 2.59
N ILE A 10 17.11 9.02 3.86
CA ILE A 10 15.97 8.65 4.70
C ILE A 10 15.02 9.85 4.90
N GLU A 11 15.57 11.06 5.13
CA GLU A 11 14.75 12.27 5.25
C GLU A 11 14.02 12.58 3.94
N LEU A 12 14.70 12.48 2.80
CA LEU A 12 14.10 12.70 1.48
C LEU A 12 13.00 11.66 1.18
N MET A 13 13.24 10.39 1.48
CA MET A 13 12.24 9.33 1.37
C MET A 13 11.03 9.59 2.26
N ARG A 14 11.23 10.15 3.46
CA ARG A 14 10.12 10.53 4.34
C ARG A 14 9.25 11.60 3.68
N GLU A 15 9.83 12.58 3.01
CA GLU A 15 9.05 13.59 2.29
C GLU A 15 8.19 12.97 1.19
N SER A 16 8.74 12.03 0.40
CA SER A 16 7.97 11.29 -0.61
C SER A 16 6.82 10.47 -0.01
N ALA A 17 7.08 9.76 1.10
CA ALA A 17 6.06 9.00 1.84
C ALA A 17 4.95 9.91 2.41
N LEU A 18 5.30 11.13 2.84
CA LEU A 18 4.35 12.12 3.33
C LEU A 18 3.45 12.66 2.22
N VAL A 19 3.94 12.77 0.98
CA VAL A 19 3.08 13.11 -0.17
C VAL A 19 1.99 12.05 -0.33
N VAL A 20 2.37 10.77 -0.39
CA VAL A 20 1.41 9.66 -0.49
C VAL A 20 0.40 9.67 0.66
N SER A 21 0.89 9.82 1.90
CA SER A 21 0.03 9.87 3.09
C SER A 21 -1.00 11.01 3.04
N LYS A 22 -0.58 12.20 2.57
CA LYS A 22 -1.48 13.35 2.40
C LYS A 22 -2.47 13.14 1.27
N THR A 23 -2.06 12.52 0.16
CA THR A 23 -2.95 12.16 -0.95
C THR A 23 -4.04 11.20 -0.48
N LEU A 24 -3.68 10.10 0.19
CA LEU A 24 -4.66 9.16 0.74
C LEU A 24 -5.58 9.83 1.79
N GLY A 25 -5.04 10.72 2.63
CA GLY A 25 -5.83 11.47 3.61
C GLY A 25 -6.82 12.46 2.96
N MET A 26 -6.47 13.03 1.80
CA MET A 26 -7.38 13.84 0.99
C MET A 26 -8.48 12.97 0.37
N LEU A 27 -8.10 11.86 -0.26
CA LEU A 27 -9.02 10.92 -0.89
C LEU A 27 -10.03 10.32 0.08
N ALA A 28 -9.67 10.13 1.34
CA ALA A 28 -10.56 9.61 2.38
C ALA A 28 -11.89 10.35 2.49
N LYS A 29 -11.93 11.65 2.16
CA LYS A 29 -13.14 12.49 2.19
C LYS A 29 -14.01 12.33 0.94
N GLU A 30 -13.43 11.79 -0.13
CA GLU A 30 -14.06 11.65 -1.44
C GLU A 30 -14.54 10.22 -1.71
N VAL A 31 -14.06 9.22 -0.97
CA VAL A 31 -14.56 7.84 -1.05
C VAL A 31 -15.97 7.76 -0.43
N LYS A 32 -16.98 7.64 -1.30
CA LYS A 32 -18.40 7.54 -0.93
C LYS A 32 -19.20 6.89 -2.08
N PRO A 33 -20.43 6.39 -1.82
CA PRO A 33 -21.28 5.83 -2.87
C PRO A 33 -21.49 6.82 -4.02
N GLY A 34 -21.49 6.30 -5.25
CA GLY A 34 -21.68 7.07 -6.48
C GLY A 34 -20.39 7.69 -7.06
N VAL A 35 -19.28 7.72 -6.31
CA VAL A 35 -17.99 8.19 -6.82
C VAL A 35 -17.30 7.10 -7.63
N THR A 36 -16.68 7.46 -8.76
CA THR A 36 -15.91 6.52 -9.59
C THR A 36 -14.44 6.53 -9.19
N THR A 37 -13.75 5.40 -9.37
CA THR A 37 -12.30 5.33 -9.10
C THR A 37 -11.49 6.15 -10.11
N ASN A 38 -12.00 6.39 -11.32
CA ASN A 38 -11.43 7.37 -12.27
C ASN A 38 -11.47 8.81 -11.74
N TYR A 39 -12.54 9.20 -11.05
CA TYR A 39 -12.59 10.51 -10.40
C TYR A 39 -11.51 10.63 -9.31
N LEU A 40 -11.38 9.60 -8.47
CA LEU A 40 -10.37 9.54 -7.42
C LEU A 40 -8.93 9.62 -7.99
N ASP A 41 -8.67 8.89 -9.08
CA ASP A 41 -7.38 8.93 -9.80
C ASP A 41 -7.04 10.34 -10.29
N LYS A 42 -8.00 11.02 -10.91
CA LYS A 42 -7.82 12.37 -11.45
C LYS A 42 -7.50 13.39 -10.36
N ILE A 43 -8.23 13.37 -9.24
CA ILE A 43 -7.98 14.33 -8.15
C ILE A 43 -6.68 14.00 -7.40
N ALA A 44 -6.28 12.72 -7.33
CA ALA A 44 -5.00 12.33 -6.77
C ALA A 44 -3.84 12.82 -7.62
N GLU A 45 -3.92 12.68 -8.95
CA GLU A 45 -2.88 13.19 -9.85
C GLU A 45 -2.70 14.70 -9.73
N ALA A 46 -3.80 15.45 -9.75
CA ALA A 46 -3.76 16.90 -9.56
C ALA A 46 -3.14 17.25 -8.19
N TYR A 47 -3.57 16.59 -7.11
CA TYR A 47 -3.04 16.86 -5.77
C TYR A 47 -1.53 16.56 -5.65
N ILE A 48 -1.05 15.45 -6.21
CA ILE A 48 0.38 15.09 -6.20
C ILE A 48 1.21 16.12 -6.97
N ARG A 49 0.74 16.53 -8.16
CA ARG A 49 1.47 17.46 -9.03
C ARG A 49 1.42 18.89 -8.53
N ASP A 50 0.22 19.38 -8.25
CA ASP A 50 -0.03 20.81 -8.05
C ASP A 50 0.25 21.24 -6.61
N GLU A 51 -0.21 20.46 -5.62
CA GLU A 51 -0.04 20.82 -4.20
C GLU A 51 1.32 20.38 -3.64
N HIS A 52 1.87 19.28 -4.15
CA HIS A 52 3.13 18.71 -3.64
C HIS A 52 4.30 18.85 -4.59
N GLN A 53 4.13 19.34 -5.82
CA GLN A 53 5.22 19.45 -6.80
C GLN A 53 5.98 18.12 -6.95
N ALA A 54 5.22 17.03 -6.97
CA ALA A 54 5.69 15.65 -7.04
C ALA A 54 5.16 14.96 -8.31
N ILE A 55 5.66 13.77 -8.60
CA ILE A 55 5.28 13.00 -9.79
C ILE A 55 4.52 11.75 -9.35
N PRO A 56 3.38 11.38 -9.98
CA PRO A 56 2.76 10.08 -9.80
C PRO A 56 3.75 8.94 -9.98
N GLY A 57 3.87 8.06 -8.98
CA GLY A 57 4.89 7.00 -8.97
C GLY A 57 4.54 5.81 -9.88
N PHE A 58 3.26 5.58 -10.15
CA PHE A 58 2.83 4.42 -10.93
C PHE A 58 2.60 4.76 -12.40
N LYS A 59 2.11 5.96 -12.70
CA LYS A 59 1.73 6.34 -14.06
C LYS A 59 2.95 6.33 -15.00
N GLY A 60 2.92 5.44 -15.99
CA GLY A 60 4.01 5.19 -16.95
C GLY A 60 5.05 4.17 -16.47
N LEU A 61 4.98 3.71 -15.22
CA LEU A 61 5.83 2.62 -14.73
C LEU A 61 5.23 1.28 -15.16
N TYR A 62 6.03 0.46 -15.85
CA TYR A 62 5.60 -0.85 -16.39
C TYR A 62 4.30 -0.77 -17.20
N ASP A 63 4.16 0.29 -18.00
CA ASP A 63 2.98 0.57 -18.81
C ASP A 63 1.67 0.81 -18.02
N CYS A 64 1.76 1.04 -16.70
CA CYS A 64 0.61 1.40 -15.88
C CYS A 64 0.03 2.75 -16.34
N PRO A 65 -1.26 2.82 -16.71
CA PRO A 65 -1.84 4.02 -17.30
C PRO A 65 -2.30 5.05 -16.27
N SER A 66 -2.41 4.68 -14.99
CA SER A 66 -3.07 5.45 -13.94
C SER A 66 -2.12 5.92 -12.84
N THR A 67 -2.54 6.93 -12.09
CA THR A 67 -1.82 7.45 -10.91
C THR A 67 -2.04 6.54 -9.70
N LEU A 68 -3.27 6.06 -9.52
CA LEU A 68 -3.68 5.13 -8.48
C LEU A 68 -3.92 3.74 -9.06
N LEU A 69 -3.81 2.74 -8.20
CA LEU A 69 -4.44 1.44 -8.43
C LEU A 69 -5.55 1.25 -7.40
N CYS A 70 -6.75 0.95 -7.87
CA CYS A 70 -7.98 0.89 -7.10
C CYS A 70 -8.57 -0.51 -7.19
N SER A 71 -8.40 -1.31 -6.13
CA SER A 71 -8.89 -2.70 -6.07
C SER A 71 -10.16 -2.76 -5.22
N VAL A 72 -11.30 -2.97 -5.89
CA VAL A 72 -12.62 -3.00 -5.26
C VAL A 72 -12.98 -4.45 -4.90
N ASN A 73 -13.47 -4.66 -3.69
CA ASN A 73 -13.98 -5.93 -3.17
C ASN A 73 -13.03 -7.13 -3.36
N GLU A 74 -13.35 -8.08 -4.25
CA GLU A 74 -12.58 -9.31 -4.48
C GLU A 74 -11.25 -9.07 -5.21
N ALA A 75 -11.06 -7.89 -5.81
CA ALA A 75 -9.80 -7.54 -6.44
C ALA A 75 -8.69 -7.43 -5.40
N VAL A 76 -7.63 -8.24 -5.58
CA VAL A 76 -6.55 -8.37 -4.59
C VAL A 76 -5.64 -7.15 -4.56
N VAL A 77 -5.04 -6.80 -5.71
CA VAL A 77 -4.22 -5.59 -5.93
C VAL A 77 -4.30 -5.19 -7.39
N HIS A 78 -3.72 -4.04 -7.74
CA HIS A 78 -3.52 -3.58 -9.12
C HIS A 78 -4.79 -3.43 -9.96
N GLY A 79 -5.96 -3.28 -9.32
CA GLY A 79 -7.16 -2.87 -10.03
C GLY A 79 -6.96 -1.52 -10.72
N LEU A 80 -7.29 -1.42 -12.00
CA LEU A 80 -7.24 -0.14 -12.69
C LEU A 80 -8.46 0.72 -12.31
N PRO A 81 -8.31 2.05 -12.20
CA PRO A 81 -9.45 2.95 -12.09
C PRO A 81 -10.46 2.74 -13.22
N THR A 82 -11.76 2.85 -12.90
CA THR A 82 -12.87 2.66 -13.84
C THR A 82 -13.94 3.72 -13.64
N ASP A 83 -14.88 3.81 -14.60
CA ASP A 83 -16.07 4.65 -14.52
C ASP A 83 -17.24 3.98 -13.77
N ARG A 84 -17.05 2.77 -13.21
CA ARG A 84 -18.06 2.14 -12.35
C ARG A 84 -18.14 2.94 -11.05
N PRO A 85 -19.32 3.47 -10.67
CA PRO A 85 -19.50 4.11 -9.38
C PRO A 85 -19.34 3.08 -8.25
N LEU A 86 -18.67 3.48 -7.17
CA LEU A 86 -18.62 2.71 -5.93
C LEU A 86 -20.03 2.62 -5.32
N GLU A 87 -20.35 1.48 -4.74
CA GLU A 87 -21.67 1.19 -4.16
C GLU A 87 -21.61 1.21 -2.62
N GLU A 88 -22.75 1.49 -1.97
CA GLU A 88 -22.86 1.39 -0.51
C GLU A 88 -22.50 -0.03 -0.05
N GLY A 89 -21.57 -0.15 0.89
CA GLY A 89 -21.10 -1.43 1.41
C GLY A 89 -19.87 -1.99 0.69
N ASP A 90 -19.39 -1.35 -0.38
CA ASP A 90 -18.12 -1.70 -1.02
C ASP A 90 -16.92 -1.41 -0.10
N ILE A 91 -15.80 -2.08 -0.39
CA ILE A 91 -14.47 -1.63 0.04
C ILE A 91 -13.59 -1.37 -1.17
N VAL A 92 -12.72 -0.38 -1.06
CA VAL A 92 -11.74 -0.06 -2.10
C VAL A 92 -10.35 0.10 -1.50
N ALA A 93 -9.43 -0.78 -1.89
CA ALA A 93 -8.01 -0.60 -1.64
C ALA A 93 -7.45 0.37 -2.67
N ILE A 94 -7.00 1.53 -2.19
CA ILE A 94 -6.33 2.54 -3.02
C ILE A 94 -4.85 2.46 -2.72
N ASP A 95 -4.09 2.09 -3.75
CA ASP A 95 -2.64 2.09 -3.77
C ASP A 95 -2.16 3.37 -4.44
N CYS A 96 -1.19 4.04 -3.82
CA CYS A 96 -0.69 5.34 -4.26
C CYS A 96 0.83 5.41 -4.14
N GLY A 97 1.48 5.68 -5.27
CA GLY A 97 2.90 5.99 -5.34
C GLY A 97 3.15 7.45 -5.71
N ALA A 98 4.20 8.05 -5.14
CA ALA A 98 4.66 9.37 -5.55
C ALA A 98 6.18 9.45 -5.54
N ILE A 99 6.75 10.18 -6.50
CA ILE A 99 8.18 10.48 -6.57
C ILE A 99 8.37 11.94 -6.20
N LYS A 100 9.16 12.17 -5.15
CA LYS A 100 9.63 13.49 -4.71
C LYS A 100 11.12 13.37 -4.38
N ASN A 101 11.90 14.40 -4.72
CA ASN A 101 13.34 14.43 -4.45
C ASN A 101 14.08 13.17 -4.96
N GLU A 102 13.68 12.63 -6.11
CA GLU A 102 14.19 11.37 -6.72
C GLU A 102 13.86 10.07 -5.98
N PHE A 103 13.10 10.11 -4.88
CA PHE A 103 12.72 8.95 -4.09
C PHE A 103 11.23 8.66 -4.20
N TYR A 104 10.89 7.37 -4.24
CA TYR A 104 9.52 6.89 -4.16
C TYR A 104 9.01 6.91 -2.71
N GLY A 105 7.78 7.36 -2.53
CA GLY A 105 6.90 6.97 -1.44
C GLY A 105 5.83 6.02 -1.98
N ASP A 106 5.41 5.06 -1.18
CA ASP A 106 4.52 3.99 -1.62
C ASP A 106 3.72 3.42 -0.42
N HIS A 107 2.39 3.57 -0.46
CA HIS A 107 1.49 3.04 0.54
C HIS A 107 0.10 2.79 -0.07
N ALA A 108 -0.56 1.73 0.40
CA ALA A 108 -1.96 1.46 0.13
C ALA A 108 -2.81 1.55 1.41
N TYR A 109 -4.08 1.93 1.26
CA TYR A 109 -5.08 1.86 2.33
C TYR A 109 -6.42 1.39 1.77
N THR A 110 -7.11 0.54 2.55
CA THR A 110 -8.45 0.08 2.19
C THR A 110 -9.51 0.93 2.89
N PHE A 111 -10.36 1.57 2.09
CA PHE A 111 -11.44 2.43 2.54
C PHE A 111 -12.77 1.68 2.51
N GLU A 112 -13.61 1.97 3.50
CA GLU A 112 -15.03 1.61 3.52
C GLU A 112 -15.80 2.61 2.65
N VAL A 113 -16.74 2.12 1.82
CA VAL A 113 -17.65 2.97 1.04
C VAL A 113 -19.00 2.99 1.74
N GLY A 114 -19.29 4.09 2.44
CA GLY A 114 -20.47 4.16 3.31
C GLY A 114 -20.35 3.20 4.49
N GLU A 115 -21.44 2.52 4.84
CA GLU A 115 -21.46 1.51 5.90
C GLU A 115 -21.29 0.10 5.33
N VAL A 116 -20.21 -0.58 5.74
CA VAL A 116 -19.93 -1.96 5.34
C VAL A 116 -20.40 -2.97 6.39
N ALA A 117 -20.61 -4.21 5.97
CA ALA A 117 -21.03 -5.29 6.84
C ALA A 117 -20.00 -5.58 7.97
N ALA A 118 -20.46 -6.14 9.09
CA ALA A 118 -19.62 -6.34 10.28
C ALA A 118 -18.42 -7.28 10.01
N GLU A 119 -18.62 -8.30 9.16
CA GLU A 119 -17.58 -9.21 8.70
C GLU A 119 -16.52 -8.51 7.84
N VAL A 120 -16.92 -7.51 7.04
CA VAL A 120 -16.00 -6.67 6.25
C VAL A 120 -15.21 -5.77 7.18
N LYS A 121 -15.86 -5.08 8.14
CA LYS A 121 -15.15 -4.30 9.17
C LYS A 121 -14.12 -5.15 9.92
N LYS A 122 -14.48 -6.40 10.24
CA LYS A 122 -13.58 -7.37 10.88
C LYS A 122 -12.39 -7.71 9.98
N LEU A 123 -12.61 -7.98 8.69
CA LEU A 123 -11.53 -8.25 7.73
C LEU A 123 -10.56 -7.06 7.66
N LEU A 124 -11.07 -5.84 7.46
CA LEU A 124 -10.24 -4.63 7.38
C LEU A 124 -9.43 -4.39 8.66
N LYS A 125 -10.08 -4.57 9.82
CA LYS A 125 -9.41 -4.47 11.11
C LYS A 125 -8.27 -5.48 11.24
N VAL A 126 -8.53 -6.76 10.95
CA VAL A 126 -7.52 -7.83 11.07
C VAL A 126 -6.37 -7.62 10.09
N THR A 127 -6.63 -7.20 8.85
CA THR A 127 -5.59 -6.86 7.87
C THR A 127 -4.72 -5.69 8.35
N LYS A 128 -5.33 -4.64 8.94
CA LYS A 128 -4.57 -3.53 9.50
C LYS A 128 -3.75 -3.94 10.72
N GLU A 129 -4.32 -4.74 11.62
CA GLU A 129 -3.61 -5.23 12.80
C GLU A 129 -2.45 -6.15 12.41
N SER A 130 -2.60 -6.98 11.37
CA SER A 130 -1.54 -7.86 10.87
C SER A 130 -0.35 -7.08 10.31
N LEU A 131 -0.58 -5.97 9.60
CA LEU A 131 0.48 -5.05 9.18
C LEU A 131 1.34 -4.61 10.36
N TYR A 132 0.72 -4.15 11.46
CA TYR A 132 1.46 -3.73 12.65
C TYR A 132 2.13 -4.89 13.40
N VAL A 133 1.57 -6.10 13.35
CA VAL A 133 2.24 -7.32 13.85
C VAL A 133 3.54 -7.54 13.07
N GLY A 134 3.51 -7.46 11.73
CA GLY A 134 4.69 -7.58 10.89
C GLY A 134 5.73 -6.50 11.16
N ILE A 135 5.31 -5.22 11.24
CA ILE A 135 6.20 -4.09 11.53
C ILE A 135 6.94 -4.28 12.87
N ARG A 136 6.29 -4.86 13.89
CA ARG A 136 6.94 -5.14 15.17
C ARG A 136 8.05 -6.19 15.07
N GLU A 137 8.08 -7.02 14.04
CA GLU A 137 9.17 -7.97 13.77
C GLU A 137 10.27 -7.38 12.88
N PHE A 138 10.08 -6.18 12.32
CA PHE A 138 11.10 -5.46 11.56
C PHE A 138 12.15 -4.84 12.49
N LYS A 139 12.99 -5.69 13.09
CA LYS A 139 14.01 -5.33 14.09
C LYS A 139 15.39 -5.82 13.66
N HIS A 140 16.42 -5.10 14.08
CA HIS A 140 17.80 -5.53 13.86
C HIS A 140 18.04 -6.95 14.40
N GLY A 141 18.61 -7.83 13.57
CA GLY A 141 18.92 -9.21 13.94
C GLY A 141 17.82 -10.22 13.59
N ASN A 142 16.58 -9.77 13.37
CA ASN A 142 15.53 -10.59 12.76
C ASN A 142 15.81 -10.80 11.27
N ARG A 143 14.97 -11.63 10.64
CA ARG A 143 15.00 -11.89 9.20
C ARG A 143 13.63 -11.64 8.59
N VAL A 144 13.62 -11.45 7.27
CA VAL A 144 12.38 -11.24 6.49
C VAL A 144 11.33 -12.33 6.77
N GLY A 145 11.74 -13.59 6.93
CA GLY A 145 10.82 -14.69 7.23
C GLY A 145 10.16 -14.61 8.61
N ASP A 146 10.72 -13.86 9.56
CA ASP A 146 10.08 -13.59 10.86
C ASP A 146 8.88 -12.66 10.70
N ILE A 147 8.97 -11.65 9.82
CA ILE A 147 7.86 -10.75 9.47
C ILE A 147 6.71 -11.54 8.86
N GLY A 148 7.00 -12.30 7.79
CA GLY A 148 6.00 -13.08 7.08
C GLY A 148 5.38 -14.17 7.97
N TYR A 149 6.16 -14.80 8.85
CA TYR A 149 5.62 -15.73 9.84
C TYR A 149 4.65 -15.04 10.80
N ALA A 150 4.99 -13.86 11.33
CA ALA A 150 4.13 -13.16 12.27
C ALA A 150 2.80 -12.70 11.65
N ILE A 151 2.84 -12.15 10.42
CA ILE A 151 1.64 -11.77 9.66
C ILE A 151 0.78 -13.00 9.39
N GLN A 152 1.37 -14.08 8.83
CA GLN A 152 0.64 -15.30 8.48
C GLN A 152 -0.07 -15.91 9.68
N ASN A 153 0.62 -16.14 10.81
CA ASN A 153 -0.02 -16.73 11.99
C ASN A 153 -1.12 -15.85 12.56
N TYR A 154 -0.94 -14.51 12.50
CA TYR A 154 -1.98 -13.59 12.95
C TYR A 154 -3.23 -13.74 12.09
N CYS A 155 -3.13 -13.63 10.76
CA CYS A 155 -4.27 -13.80 9.85
C CYS A 155 -4.93 -15.18 9.99
N GLU A 156 -4.15 -16.26 10.04
CA GLU A 156 -4.64 -17.63 10.16
C GLU A 156 -5.39 -17.87 11.49
N SER A 157 -5.01 -17.18 12.58
CA SER A 157 -5.74 -17.24 13.86
C SER A 157 -7.17 -16.69 13.79
N PHE A 158 -7.48 -15.87 12.78
CA PHE A 158 -8.82 -15.38 12.47
C PHE A 158 -9.49 -16.14 11.32
N SER A 159 -8.92 -17.27 10.88
CA SER A 159 -9.37 -18.06 9.72
C SER A 159 -9.25 -17.33 8.37
N TYR A 160 -8.39 -16.32 8.27
CA TYR A 160 -8.05 -15.69 6.99
C TYR A 160 -6.77 -16.28 6.40
N GLY A 161 -6.69 -16.29 5.07
CA GLY A 161 -5.48 -16.66 4.32
C GLY A 161 -4.55 -15.46 4.09
N VAL A 162 -3.40 -15.74 3.48
CA VAL A 162 -2.46 -14.73 2.97
C VAL A 162 -2.18 -15.00 1.49
N VAL A 163 -2.21 -13.94 0.68
CA VAL A 163 -1.85 -13.99 -0.75
C VAL A 163 -0.37 -14.33 -0.87
N ARG A 164 -0.02 -15.22 -1.82
CA ARG A 164 1.36 -15.76 -1.94
C ARG A 164 2.05 -15.35 -3.23
N GLU A 165 1.29 -14.92 -4.22
CA GLU A 165 1.74 -14.55 -5.56
C GLU A 165 2.38 -13.16 -5.57
N LEU A 166 2.20 -12.38 -4.51
CA LEU A 166 2.66 -11.00 -4.36
C LEU A 166 3.31 -10.79 -3.01
N VAL A 167 4.34 -9.96 -2.99
CA VAL A 167 5.21 -9.72 -1.82
C VAL A 167 5.53 -8.24 -1.73
N GLY A 168 5.85 -7.76 -0.51
CA GLY A 168 6.45 -6.45 -0.34
C GLY A 168 7.87 -6.39 -0.91
N HIS A 169 8.46 -5.21 -0.90
CA HIS A 169 9.76 -4.95 -1.50
C HIS A 169 10.54 -3.88 -0.75
N GLY A 170 11.84 -3.77 -1.03
CA GLY A 170 12.59 -2.57 -0.73
C GLY A 170 12.08 -1.40 -1.58
N LEU A 171 12.28 -0.19 -1.09
CA LEU A 171 11.83 1.05 -1.73
C LEU A 171 12.96 2.08 -1.67
N GLY A 172 13.10 2.88 -2.73
CA GLY A 172 14.13 3.91 -2.76
C GLY A 172 14.03 4.79 -4.01
N LYS A 173 15.10 4.84 -4.79
CA LYS A 173 15.09 5.55 -6.09
C LYS A 173 14.37 4.75 -7.17
N LYS A 174 14.15 3.46 -6.91
CA LYS A 174 13.24 2.60 -7.69
C LYS A 174 12.04 2.22 -6.82
N LEU A 175 10.90 1.99 -7.48
CA LEU A 175 9.70 1.49 -6.79
C LEU A 175 9.98 0.13 -6.13
N HIS A 176 10.55 -0.80 -6.89
CA HIS A 176 10.90 -2.14 -6.39
C HIS A 176 12.43 -2.27 -6.25
N GLU A 177 12.92 -2.30 -5.03
CA GLU A 177 14.29 -2.64 -4.65
C GLU A 177 14.31 -3.95 -3.82
N ASP A 178 15.48 -4.56 -3.64
CA ASP A 178 15.63 -5.66 -2.68
C ASP A 178 15.51 -5.15 -1.23
N PRO A 179 15.06 -5.99 -0.28
CA PRO A 179 14.65 -7.38 -0.46
C PRO A 179 13.14 -7.50 -0.75
N GLU A 180 12.74 -8.60 -1.39
CA GLU A 180 11.36 -9.06 -1.31
C GLU A 180 10.98 -9.37 0.14
N VAL A 181 9.76 -9.02 0.54
CA VAL A 181 9.19 -9.18 1.89
C VAL A 181 7.84 -9.89 1.80
N PRO A 182 7.80 -11.22 1.78
CA PRO A 182 6.55 -11.96 1.71
C PRO A 182 5.72 -11.83 3.00
N ASN A 183 4.39 -11.83 2.87
CA ASN A 183 3.44 -11.87 3.99
C ASN A 183 3.26 -13.28 4.60
N TYR A 184 4.13 -14.22 4.22
CA TYR A 184 4.19 -15.59 4.69
C TYR A 184 5.64 -16.00 4.94
N GLY A 185 5.88 -16.95 5.84
CA GLY A 185 7.26 -17.30 6.15
C GLY A 185 7.46 -18.31 7.26
N ARG A 186 8.73 -18.54 7.56
CA ARG A 186 9.19 -19.34 8.70
C ARG A 186 10.20 -18.53 9.48
N ARG A 187 10.11 -18.62 10.81
CA ARG A 187 11.04 -17.94 11.72
C ARG A 187 12.49 -18.25 11.38
N GLY A 188 13.35 -17.24 11.45
CA GLY A 188 14.78 -17.34 11.20
C GLY A 188 15.18 -17.63 9.75
N ARG A 189 14.28 -17.46 8.77
CA ARG A 189 14.57 -17.65 7.33
C ARG A 189 14.54 -16.33 6.56
N GLY A 190 15.12 -16.33 5.36
CA GLY A 190 15.18 -15.13 4.50
C GLY A 190 16.36 -14.21 4.80
N LYS A 191 16.36 -13.04 4.14
CA LYS A 191 17.39 -12.00 4.30
C LYS A 191 17.38 -11.45 5.72
N LYS A 192 18.57 -11.05 6.20
CA LYS A 192 18.73 -10.45 7.54
C LYS A 192 18.36 -8.96 7.48
N LEU A 193 17.70 -8.48 8.54
CA LEU A 193 17.32 -7.09 8.76
C LEU A 193 18.38 -6.36 9.61
#